data_AF-A0A1J3G6A5-F1
#
_entry.id   AF-A0A1J3G6A5-F1
#
_cell.length_a   1.000
_cell.length_b   1.000
_cell.length_c   1.000
_cell.angle_alpha   90.00
_cell.angle_beta   90.00
_cell.angle_gamma   90.00
#
_symmetry.space_group_name_H-M   'P 1'
#
loop_
_entity.id
_entity.type
_entity.pdbx_description
1 polymer ?
#
loop_
_entity_poly.entity_id
_entity_poly.type
_entity_poly.pdbx_seq_one_letter_code
_entity_poly.pdbx_strand_id
1 'polypeptide(L)'
;NPFGPQLRIASFEATLEQYKRKLNELEPTLPTEHSSKESTSDGESCNGDGEIDDLNLEVTNKMHQDSLPDSCQPENGEEISEKDVSVPDIGNLEQTKALIASLEAGLRFSKCMSDSMPILVQLMASSSASDVENAILLLMRCKQFQIDGAEACLRKILPLAFSQDKSIYEAVE
;
A
#
# COMPACT_ATOMS: atom_id res chain seq x y z
N ASN A 1 8.67 4.57 2.90
CA ASN A 1 7.87 3.47 3.43
C ASN A 1 8.57 2.95 4.69
N PRO A 2 8.00 3.13 5.89
CA PRO A 2 8.65 2.70 7.14
C PRO A 2 8.71 1.17 7.32
N PHE A 3 8.00 0.39 6.50
CA PHE A 3 7.92 -1.08 6.60
C PHE A 3 8.76 -1.82 5.56
N GLY A 4 9.64 -1.13 4.83
CA GLY A 4 10.32 -1.72 3.68
C GLY A 4 9.31 -2.24 2.65
N PRO A 5 9.49 -3.42 2.06
CA PRO A 5 8.51 -4.02 1.14
C PRO A 5 7.34 -4.71 1.87
N GLN A 6 7.22 -4.64 3.19
CA GLN A 6 6.22 -5.44 3.91
C GLN A 6 4.84 -4.76 3.91
N LEU A 7 3.80 -5.56 3.68
CA LEU A 7 2.41 -5.14 3.67
C LEU A 7 1.55 -5.94 4.67
N ARG A 8 2.13 -6.31 5.81
CA ARG A 8 1.44 -7.02 6.88
C ARG A 8 0.40 -6.13 7.55
N ILE A 9 -0.83 -6.63 7.70
CA ILE A 9 -1.95 -5.93 8.32
C ILE A 9 -1.59 -5.46 9.74
N ALA A 10 -1.02 -6.36 10.56
CA ALA A 10 -0.65 -6.06 11.94
C ALA A 10 0.37 -4.92 12.06
N SER A 11 1.35 -4.85 11.15
CA SER A 11 2.37 -3.80 11.13
C SER A 11 1.75 -2.42 10.86
N PHE A 12 0.80 -2.36 9.92
CA PHE A 12 0.05 -1.13 9.64
C PHE A 12 -0.81 -0.72 10.84
N GLU A 13 -1.56 -1.65 11.44
CA GLU A 13 -2.45 -1.37 12.59
C GLU A 13 -1.66 -0.83 13.78
N ALA A 14 -0.58 -1.51 14.20
CA ALA A 14 0.24 -1.08 15.32
C ALA A 14 0.84 0.33 15.13
N THR A 15 1.34 0.61 13.93
CA THR A 15 1.95 1.91 13.61
C THR A 15 0.92 3.03 13.50
N LEU A 16 -0.24 2.73 12.93
CA LEU A 16 -1.34 3.67 12.80
C LEU A 16 -1.89 4.05 14.18
N GLU A 17 -2.02 3.10 15.11
CA GLU A 17 -2.37 3.39 16.50
C GLU A 17 -1.36 4.34 17.17
N GLN A 18 -0.06 4.16 16.90
CA GLN A 18 0.97 5.03 17.45
C GLN A 18 0.93 6.45 16.88
N TYR A 19 0.75 6.62 15.56
CA TYR A 19 0.63 7.95 14.96
C TYR A 19 -0.69 8.64 15.35
N LYS A 20 -1.79 7.89 15.51
CA LYS A 20 -3.04 8.47 16.03
C LYS A 20 -2.88 8.99 17.46
N ARG A 21 -2.15 8.26 18.32
CA ARG A 21 -1.80 8.76 19.67
C ARG A 21 -0.96 10.03 19.61
N LYS A 22 0.11 10.05 18.80
CA LYS A 22 0.93 11.27 18.60
C LYS A 22 0.13 12.46 18.07
N LEU A 23 -0.80 12.23 17.15
CA LEU A 23 -1.63 13.31 16.61
C LEU A 23 -2.49 13.96 17.70
N ASN A 24 -3.03 13.17 18.63
CA ASN A 24 -3.81 13.69 19.75
C ASN A 24 -2.96 14.49 20.76
N GLU A 25 -1.67 14.17 20.89
CA GLU A 25 -0.74 14.97 21.71
C GLU A 25 -0.39 16.31 21.05
N LEU A 26 -0.32 16.34 19.71
CA LEU A 26 -0.02 17.53 18.91
C LEU A 26 -1.21 18.45 18.67
N GLU A 27 -2.43 17.97 18.83
CA GLU A 27 -3.67 18.75 18.73
C GLU A 27 -4.08 19.13 20.17
N PRO A 28 -3.52 20.22 20.76
CA PRO A 28 -3.92 20.63 22.10
C PRO A 28 -5.42 20.92 22.08
N THR A 29 -6.15 20.23 22.95
CA THR A 29 -7.59 20.39 23.22
C THR A 29 -7.91 21.89 23.33
N LEU A 30 -8.43 22.48 22.25
CA LEU A 30 -8.98 23.83 22.28
C LEU A 30 -10.19 23.78 23.22
N PRO A 31 -10.21 24.52 24.35
CA PRO A 31 -11.44 24.71 25.08
C PRO A 31 -12.40 25.43 24.14
N THR A 32 -13.50 24.75 23.79
CA THR A 32 -14.57 25.33 23.00
C THR A 32 -15.26 26.43 23.83
N GLU A 33 -14.73 27.65 23.81
CA GLU A 33 -15.50 28.84 24.17
C GLU A 33 -16.33 29.27 22.97
N HIS A 34 -17.57 28.80 22.94
CA HIS A 34 -18.62 29.41 22.14
C HIS A 34 -18.88 30.83 22.68
N SER A 35 -18.45 31.86 21.96
CA SER A 35 -19.03 33.20 22.10
C SER A 35 -19.02 33.96 20.77
N SER A 36 -20.17 33.85 20.10
CA SER A 36 -20.90 34.91 19.38
C SER A 36 -20.21 36.00 18.55
N LYS A 37 -20.71 36.07 17.30
CA LYS A 37 -21.12 37.25 16.50
C LYS A 37 -20.08 37.98 15.63
N GLU A 38 -20.20 37.69 14.32
CA GLU A 38 -20.63 38.63 13.25
C GLU A 38 -20.11 40.08 13.28
N SER A 39 -19.31 40.46 12.27
CA SER A 39 -19.62 41.60 11.38
C SER A 39 -18.65 41.73 10.19
N THR A 40 -19.27 41.81 9.01
CA THR A 40 -18.89 42.36 7.69
C THR A 40 -17.77 43.41 7.59
N SER A 41 -17.01 43.41 6.48
CA SER A 41 -16.78 44.62 5.65
C SER A 41 -16.11 44.28 4.31
N ASP A 42 -16.71 44.80 3.23
CA ASP A 42 -16.24 44.84 1.84
C ASP A 42 -14.91 45.58 1.64
N GLY A 43 -14.22 45.25 0.54
CA GLY A 43 -13.09 46.00 -0.01
C GLY A 43 -12.67 45.51 -1.40
N GLU A 44 -13.12 46.21 -2.44
CA GLU A 44 -12.99 45.95 -3.88
C GLU A 44 -11.58 46.06 -4.50
N SER A 45 -11.40 45.29 -5.58
CA SER A 45 -10.71 45.59 -6.85
C SER A 45 -9.17 45.54 -6.95
N CYS A 46 -8.67 44.76 -7.92
CA CYS A 46 -7.88 45.25 -9.08
C CYS A 46 -7.65 44.14 -10.12
N ASN A 47 -7.83 44.50 -11.40
CA ASN A 47 -7.71 43.68 -12.61
C ASN A 47 -6.26 43.26 -12.95
N GLY A 48 -6.13 42.16 -13.68
CA GLY A 48 -4.89 41.74 -14.36
C GLY A 48 -5.16 40.65 -15.41
N ASP A 49 -5.40 41.09 -16.64
CA ASP A 49 -5.49 40.32 -17.88
C ASP A 49 -4.13 39.68 -18.28
N GLY A 50 -4.14 38.53 -18.97
CA GLY A 50 -2.92 37.83 -19.36
C GLY A 50 -3.12 36.45 -19.99
N GLU A 51 -3.38 36.48 -21.29
CA GLU A 51 -3.36 35.44 -22.35
C GLU A 51 -2.52 34.15 -22.17
N ILE A 52 -3.12 33.06 -22.70
CA ILE A 52 -2.62 31.83 -23.38
C ILE A 52 -1.18 31.30 -23.16
N ASP A 53 -1.06 29.99 -22.93
CA ASP A 53 -0.29 29.12 -23.84
C ASP A 53 -0.70 27.64 -23.72
N ASP A 54 -0.87 27.01 -24.88
CA ASP A 54 -1.26 25.64 -25.14
C ASP A 54 0.01 24.80 -25.35
N LEU A 55 0.35 23.94 -24.39
CA LEU A 55 1.48 23.02 -24.54
C LEU A 55 0.99 21.58 -24.65
N ASN A 56 0.68 21.24 -25.89
CA ASN A 56 0.58 19.90 -26.44
C ASN A 56 1.89 19.12 -26.19
N LEU A 57 1.87 18.14 -25.29
CA LEU A 57 3.01 17.26 -25.03
C LEU A 57 2.78 15.89 -25.70
N GLU A 58 3.36 15.74 -26.88
CA GLU A 58 3.42 14.51 -27.66
C GLU A 58 4.30 13.47 -26.94
N VAL A 59 3.68 12.53 -26.24
CA VAL A 59 4.38 11.41 -25.58
C VAL A 59 4.76 10.36 -26.62
N THR A 60 6.03 10.42 -27.03
CA THR A 60 6.69 9.35 -27.80
C THR A 60 6.77 8.09 -26.94
N ASN A 61 6.01 7.06 -27.35
CA ASN A 61 6.09 5.69 -26.85
C ASN A 61 7.50 5.12 -27.07
N LYS A 62 8.31 5.04 -26.01
CA LYS A 62 9.49 4.17 -25.97
C LYS A 62 9.22 3.06 -24.96
N MET A 63 9.06 1.84 -25.47
CA MET A 63 9.14 0.60 -24.69
C MET A 63 10.40 0.64 -23.83
N HIS A 64 10.22 0.73 -22.50
CA HIS A 64 11.25 0.39 -21.54
C HIS A 64 10.83 -0.92 -20.88
N GLN A 65 11.60 -1.96 -21.18
CA GLN A 65 11.59 -3.20 -20.43
C GLN A 65 12.25 -2.92 -19.08
N ASP A 66 11.44 -2.65 -18.06
CA ASP A 66 11.90 -2.64 -16.68
C ASP A 66 11.91 -4.07 -16.14
N SER A 67 12.95 -4.82 -16.50
CA SER A 67 13.37 -5.99 -15.71
C SER A 67 13.94 -5.47 -14.40
N LEU A 68 13.08 -5.29 -13.39
CA LEU A 68 13.52 -5.00 -12.04
C LEU A 68 14.21 -6.23 -11.44
N PRO A 69 15.39 -6.08 -10.82
CA PRO A 69 16.05 -7.19 -10.15
C PRO A 69 15.20 -7.66 -8.97
N ASP A 70 14.96 -8.97 -8.93
CA ASP A 70 14.33 -9.69 -7.83
C ASP A 70 15.24 -9.64 -6.60
N SER A 71 15.15 -8.57 -5.83
CA SER A 71 15.84 -8.47 -4.55
C SER A 71 15.08 -9.28 -3.50
N CYS A 72 15.13 -10.60 -3.62
CA CYS A 72 14.85 -11.52 -2.53
C CYS A 72 15.89 -11.32 -1.43
N GLN A 73 15.71 -10.32 -0.58
CA GLN A 73 16.41 -10.27 0.70
C GLN A 73 15.66 -11.18 1.68
N PRO A 74 16.29 -12.25 2.20
CA PRO A 74 15.71 -12.99 3.31
C PRO A 74 15.94 -12.13 4.54
N GLU A 75 15.03 -11.22 4.85
CA GLU A 75 15.00 -10.67 6.19
C GLU A 75 14.39 -11.75 7.07
N ASN A 76 15.26 -12.40 7.83
CA ASN A 76 14.91 -13.26 8.94
C ASN A 76 13.68 -12.71 9.65
N GLY A 77 12.72 -13.58 9.97
CA GLY A 77 11.56 -13.23 10.76
C GLY A 77 11.98 -12.66 12.10
N GLU A 78 12.15 -11.35 12.16
CA GLU A 78 11.96 -10.58 13.37
C GLU A 78 10.44 -10.49 13.53
N GLU A 79 9.92 -11.52 14.21
CA GLU A 79 8.76 -11.37 15.07
C GLU A 79 8.93 -10.03 15.78
N ILE A 80 8.10 -9.05 15.40
CA ILE A 80 8.11 -7.73 16.01
C ILE A 80 7.68 -7.97 17.45
N SER A 81 8.67 -8.20 18.31
CA SER A 81 8.49 -8.22 19.74
C SER A 81 7.90 -6.87 20.11
N GLU A 82 6.80 -6.88 20.85
CA GLU A 82 5.99 -5.72 21.29
C GLU A 82 6.75 -4.69 22.16
N LYS A 83 8.08 -4.65 22.08
CA LYS A 83 8.93 -3.69 22.77
C LYS A 83 9.12 -2.45 21.92
N ASP A 84 8.30 -1.44 22.23
CA ASP A 84 8.57 -0.01 22.00
C ASP A 84 9.29 0.29 20.67
N VAL A 85 8.61 0.06 19.55
CA VAL A 85 9.02 0.68 18.30
C VAL A 85 8.74 2.17 18.46
N SER A 86 9.74 2.94 18.85
CA SER A 86 9.66 4.40 18.83
C SER A 86 9.60 4.84 17.37
N VAL A 87 8.39 5.05 16.90
CA VAL A 87 8.14 5.47 15.53
C VAL A 87 8.79 6.85 15.32
N PRO A 88 9.44 7.11 14.17
CA PRO A 88 10.11 8.36 13.91
C PRO A 88 9.19 9.56 14.17
N ASP A 89 9.77 10.67 14.60
CA ASP A 89 9.01 11.91 14.71
C ASP A 89 8.85 12.52 13.31
N ILE A 90 7.62 12.57 12.79
CA ILE A 90 7.33 13.14 11.48
C ILE A 90 6.74 14.52 11.67
N GLY A 91 7.66 15.48 11.75
CA GLY A 91 7.46 16.89 11.43
C GLY A 91 6.16 17.52 11.97
N ASN A 92 5.47 18.29 11.12
CA ASN A 92 4.32 19.09 11.52
C ASN A 92 3.00 18.28 11.55
N LEU A 93 1.94 18.87 12.13
CA LEU A 93 0.63 18.24 12.31
C LEU A 93 0.01 17.79 10.98
N GLU A 94 0.18 18.55 9.91
CA GLU A 94 -0.33 18.21 8.57
C GLU A 94 0.40 16.99 7.98
N GLN A 95 1.73 16.92 8.12
CA GLN A 95 2.52 15.76 7.71
C GLN A 95 2.12 14.50 8.47
N THR A 96 1.86 14.61 9.78
CA THR A 96 1.35 13.49 10.58
C THR A 96 -0.03 13.03 10.08
N LYS A 97 -0.96 13.97 9.80
CA LYS A 97 -2.29 13.64 9.24
C LYS A 97 -2.18 12.97 7.86
N ALA A 98 -1.33 13.48 6.97
CA ALA A 98 -1.09 12.89 5.66
C ALA A 98 -0.49 11.48 5.75
N LEU A 99 0.43 11.25 6.69
CA LEU A 99 1.00 9.94 6.94
C LEU A 99 -0.05 8.95 7.46
N ILE A 100 -0.91 9.35 8.40
CA ILE A 100 -2.01 8.50 8.88
C ILE A 100 -2.94 8.12 7.72
N ALA A 101 -3.31 9.08 6.86
CA ALA A 101 -4.14 8.79 5.69
C ALA A 101 -3.47 7.79 4.73
N SER A 102 -2.16 7.91 4.53
CA SER A 102 -1.36 6.97 3.73
C SER A 102 -1.33 5.56 4.36
N LEU A 103 -1.12 5.47 5.68
CA LEU A 103 -1.16 4.21 6.42
C LEU A 103 -2.55 3.56 6.36
N GLU A 104 -3.62 4.34 6.47
CA GLU A 104 -5.01 3.86 6.34
C GLU A 104 -5.31 3.35 4.91
N ALA A 105 -4.78 4.01 3.88
CA ALA A 105 -4.88 3.52 2.51
C ALA A 105 -4.11 2.21 2.32
N GLY A 106 -2.87 2.12 2.83
CA GLY A 106 -2.05 0.90 2.80
C GLY A 106 -2.68 -0.27 3.56
N LEU A 107 -3.28 -0.01 4.72
CA LEU A 107 -4.02 -1.01 5.50
C LEU A 107 -5.23 -1.55 4.72
N ARG A 108 -6.02 -0.66 4.10
CA ARG A 108 -7.16 -1.07 3.27
C ARG A 108 -6.74 -1.91 2.08
N PHE A 109 -5.66 -1.51 1.41
CA PHE A 109 -5.07 -2.30 0.32
C PHE A 109 -4.65 -3.69 0.79
N SER A 110 -3.92 -3.78 1.89
CA SER A 110 -3.42 -5.05 2.44
C SER A 110 -4.56 -5.99 2.85
N LYS A 111 -5.63 -5.46 3.46
CA LYS A 111 -6.86 -6.21 3.76
C LYS A 111 -7.53 -6.73 2.50
N CYS A 112 -7.72 -5.88 1.49
CA CYS A 112 -8.31 -6.27 0.21
C CYS A 112 -7.51 -7.39 -0.47
N MET A 113 -6.18 -7.29 -0.47
CA MET A 113 -5.32 -8.35 -1.02
C MET A 113 -5.44 -9.65 -0.22
N SER A 114 -5.44 -9.59 1.12
CA SER A 114 -5.65 -10.76 1.98
C SER A 114 -7.01 -11.43 1.73
N ASP A 115 -8.07 -10.64 1.60
CA ASP A 115 -9.43 -11.13 1.29
C ASP A 115 -9.51 -11.79 -0.09
N SER A 116 -8.61 -11.44 -1.03
CA SER A 116 -8.54 -12.05 -2.36
C SER A 116 -7.85 -13.42 -2.38
N MET A 117 -7.14 -13.82 -1.32
CA MET A 117 -6.34 -15.06 -1.27
C MET A 117 -7.15 -16.33 -1.60
N PRO A 118 -8.40 -16.52 -1.11
CA PRO A 118 -9.21 -17.68 -1.50
C PRO A 118 -9.54 -17.72 -2.99
N ILE A 119 -9.70 -16.56 -3.64
CA ILE A 119 -10.00 -16.45 -5.07
C ILE A 119 -8.77 -16.86 -5.88
N LEU A 120 -7.57 -16.43 -5.47
CA LEU A 120 -6.32 -16.84 -6.13
C LEU A 120 -6.12 -18.36 -6.10
N VAL A 121 -6.42 -18.98 -4.95
CA VAL A 121 -6.40 -20.46 -4.84
C VAL A 121 -7.39 -21.11 -5.79
N GLN A 122 -8.58 -20.53 -5.98
CA GLN A 122 -9.56 -21.05 -6.93
C GLN A 122 -9.08 -20.91 -8.38
N LEU A 123 -8.45 -19.78 -8.74
CA LEU A 123 -7.88 -19.56 -10.07
C LEU A 123 -6.76 -20.55 -10.40
N MET A 124 -5.98 -20.97 -9.40
CA MET A 124 -4.98 -22.04 -9.57
C MET A 124 -5.56 -23.41 -9.94
N ALA A 125 -6.87 -23.61 -9.73
CA ALA A 125 -7.60 -24.80 -10.16
C ALA A 125 -8.43 -24.55 -11.44
N SER A 126 -8.24 -23.40 -12.11
CA SER A 126 -8.89 -23.10 -13.39
C SER A 126 -8.46 -24.08 -14.47
N SER A 127 -9.36 -24.36 -15.42
CA SER A 127 -9.03 -25.12 -16.64
C SER A 127 -8.23 -24.29 -17.65
N SER A 128 -8.10 -22.98 -17.43
CA SER A 128 -7.32 -22.08 -18.27
C SER A 128 -5.90 -21.96 -17.72
N ALA A 129 -4.91 -22.41 -18.49
CA ALA A 129 -3.50 -22.35 -18.08
C ALA A 129 -3.05 -20.90 -17.78
N SER A 130 -3.57 -19.91 -18.51
CA SER A 130 -3.26 -18.50 -18.26
C SER A 130 -3.78 -18.01 -16.91
N ASP A 131 -4.94 -18.49 -16.47
CA ASP A 131 -5.49 -18.09 -15.17
C ASP A 131 -4.64 -18.66 -14.03
N VAL A 132 -4.21 -19.93 -14.19
CA VAL A 132 -3.34 -20.61 -13.23
C VAL A 132 -1.98 -19.91 -13.15
N GLU A 133 -1.34 -19.65 -14.29
CA GLU A 133 -0.06 -18.96 -14.38
C GLU A 133 -0.11 -17.56 -13.74
N ASN A 134 -1.08 -16.74 -14.13
CA ASN A 134 -1.23 -15.39 -13.58
C ASN A 134 -1.54 -15.42 -12.07
N ALA A 135 -2.32 -16.39 -11.60
CA ALA A 135 -2.59 -16.55 -10.17
C ALA A 135 -1.34 -16.93 -9.39
N ILE A 136 -0.51 -17.83 -9.90
CA ILE A 136 0.77 -18.20 -9.29
C ILE A 136 1.71 -16.99 -9.21
N LEU A 137 1.89 -16.26 -10.33
CA LEU A 137 2.76 -15.09 -10.38
C LEU A 137 2.32 -14.02 -9.37
N LEU A 138 1.02 -13.72 -9.32
CA LEU A 138 0.49 -12.77 -8.35
C LEU A 138 0.68 -13.26 -6.91
N LEU A 139 0.48 -14.55 -6.64
CA LEU A 139 0.64 -15.13 -5.31
C LEU A 139 2.11 -15.10 -4.86
N MET A 140 3.05 -15.35 -5.77
CA MET A 140 4.49 -15.17 -5.52
C MET A 140 4.83 -13.71 -5.18
N ARG A 141 4.26 -12.74 -5.89
CA ARG A 141 4.42 -11.32 -5.54
C ARG A 141 3.83 -11.02 -4.17
N CYS A 142 2.64 -11.52 -3.86
CA CYS A 142 2.03 -11.34 -2.53
C CYS A 142 2.91 -11.89 -1.41
N LYS A 143 3.59 -13.02 -1.65
CA LYS A 143 4.59 -13.58 -0.72
C LYS A 143 5.78 -12.63 -0.52
N GLN A 144 6.33 -12.05 -1.60
CA GLN A 144 7.44 -11.09 -1.53
C GLN A 144 7.10 -9.87 -0.67
N PHE A 145 5.86 -9.36 -0.78
CA PHE A 145 5.38 -8.26 0.06
C PHE A 145 4.84 -8.71 1.43
N GLN A 146 4.94 -9.99 1.77
CA GLN A 146 4.43 -10.57 3.02
C GLN A 146 2.95 -10.26 3.29
N ILE A 147 2.11 -10.32 2.25
CA ILE A 147 0.66 -10.19 2.42
C ILE A 147 0.13 -11.36 3.26
N ASP A 148 -0.69 -11.06 4.25
CA ASP A 148 -1.36 -12.05 5.09
C ASP A 148 -2.08 -13.11 4.24
N GLY A 149 -1.89 -14.39 4.59
CA GLY A 149 -2.49 -15.52 3.89
C GLY A 149 -1.76 -15.99 2.62
N ALA A 150 -0.83 -15.20 2.06
CA ALA A 150 -0.10 -15.58 0.85
C ALA A 150 0.74 -16.86 1.03
N GLU A 151 1.49 -16.97 2.12
CA GLU A 151 2.32 -18.15 2.44
C GLU A 151 1.48 -19.44 2.58
N ALA A 152 0.28 -19.32 3.18
CA ALA A 152 -0.64 -20.45 3.32
C ALA A 152 -1.21 -20.90 1.96
N CYS A 153 -1.48 -19.95 1.07
CA CYS A 153 -1.95 -20.25 -0.28
C CYS A 153 -0.82 -20.80 -1.17
N LEU A 154 0.41 -20.32 -1.01
CA LEU A 154 1.58 -20.77 -1.77
C LEU A 154 1.82 -22.29 -1.60
N ARG A 155 1.59 -22.81 -0.39
CA ARG A 155 1.69 -24.26 -0.13
C ARG A 155 0.72 -25.10 -0.99
N LYS A 156 -0.36 -24.50 -1.50
CA LYS A 156 -1.31 -25.16 -2.41
C LYS A 156 -0.83 -25.22 -3.86
N ILE A 157 0.28 -24.55 -4.20
CA ILE A 157 0.91 -24.61 -5.52
C ILE A 157 1.68 -25.92 -5.72
N LEU A 158 2.15 -26.57 -4.65
CA LEU A 158 3.01 -27.76 -4.74
C LEU A 158 2.51 -28.86 -5.73
N PRO A 159 1.21 -29.21 -5.79
CA PRO A 159 0.72 -30.17 -6.78
C PRO A 159 0.92 -29.73 -8.24
N LEU A 160 0.95 -28.42 -8.52
CA LEU A 160 1.11 -27.85 -9.86
C LEU A 160 2.53 -28.00 -10.41
N ALA A 161 3.52 -28.22 -9.55
CA ALA A 161 4.88 -28.61 -9.97
C ALA A 161 4.90 -29.95 -10.74
N PHE A 162 3.81 -30.72 -10.70
CA PHE A 162 3.63 -31.97 -11.45
C PHE A 162 2.64 -31.82 -12.61
N SER A 163 2.29 -30.59 -12.99
CA SER A 163 1.42 -30.32 -14.14
C SER A 163 2.06 -30.83 -15.43
N GLN A 164 1.23 -31.35 -16.35
CA GLN A 164 1.67 -31.67 -17.71
C GLN A 164 1.77 -30.44 -18.60
N ASP A 165 1.15 -29.33 -18.19
CA ASP A 165 1.26 -28.05 -18.88
C ASP A 165 2.58 -27.38 -18.52
N LYS A 166 3.39 -27.10 -19.54
CA LYS A 166 4.72 -26.53 -19.40
C LYS A 166 4.68 -25.14 -18.76
N SER A 167 3.72 -24.27 -19.12
CA SER A 167 3.68 -22.91 -18.57
C SER A 167 3.34 -22.91 -17.08
N ILE A 168 2.46 -23.82 -16.66
CA ILE A 168 2.11 -24.00 -15.25
C ILE A 168 3.31 -24.53 -14.46
N TYR A 169 4.00 -25.55 -14.99
CA TYR A 169 5.21 -26.11 -14.37
C TYR A 169 6.29 -25.02 -14.18
N GLU A 170 6.59 -24.24 -15.22
CA GLU A 170 7.61 -23.18 -15.17
C GLU A 170 7.23 -22.03 -14.22
N ALA A 171 5.95 -21.74 -14.03
CA ALA A 171 5.49 -20.69 -13.12
C ALA A 171 5.70 -21.03 -11.63
N VAL A 172 5.83 -22.31 -11.28
CA VAL A 172 6.04 -22.76 -9.89
C VAL A 172 7.52 -22.69 -9.46
N GLU A 173 8.44 -22.76 -10.42
CA GLU A 173 9.90 -22.80 -10.21
C GLU A 173 10.48 -21.41 -9.86
#